data_AF-X1F750-F1
#
_entry.id   AF-X1F750-F1
#
_cell.length_a   1.000
_cell.length_b   1.000
_cell.length_c   1.000
_cell.angle_alpha   90.00
_cell.angle_beta   90.00
_cell.angle_gamma   90.00
#
_symmetry.space_group_name_H-M   'P 1'
#
loop_
_entity.id
_entity.type
_entity.pdbx_description
1 polymer ?
#
loop_
_entity_poly.entity_id
_entity_poly.type
_entity_poly.pdbx_seq_one_letter_code
_entity_poly.pdbx_strand_id
1 'polypeptide(L)' 'TDILGTLSKEVADELGLNKEVKVIMGAPDVPAATIGSGAVRDFEGHIYIGTSSWC' A
#
# COMPACT_ATOMS: atom_id res chain seq x y z
N THR A 1 11.66 -1.89 0.84
CA THR A 1 10.57 -0.98 1.22
C THR A 1 11.17 0.13 2.04
N ASP A 2 10.97 1.36 1.61
CA ASP A 2 11.58 2.50 2.29
C ASP A 2 10.68 2.97 3.42
N ILE A 3 11.30 3.19 4.59
CA ILE A 3 10.64 3.76 5.76
C ILE A 3 10.78 5.27 5.63
N LEU A 4 9.66 5.98 5.54
CA LEU A 4 9.66 7.44 5.53
C LEU A 4 10.11 8.00 6.88
N GLY A 5 9.66 7.37 7.97
CA GLY A 5 9.97 7.75 9.34
C GLY A 5 8.97 7.16 10.33
N THR A 6 8.95 7.70 11.54
CA THR A 6 7.92 7.38 12.54
C THR A 6 6.69 8.28 12.36
N LEU A 7 5.52 7.78 12.76
CA LEU A 7 4.30 8.58 12.82
C LEU A 7 4.49 9.81 13.71
N SER A 8 3.84 10.93 13.38
CA SER A 8 3.88 12.11 14.25
C SER A 8 3.24 11.80 15.61
N LYS A 9 3.76 12.44 16.66
CA LYS A 9 3.34 12.15 18.04
C LYS A 9 1.87 12.51 18.26
N GLU A 10 1.43 13.61 17.66
CA GLU A 10 0.07 14.13 17.76
C GLU A 10 -0.93 13.15 17.14
N VAL A 11 -0.61 12.60 15.96
CA VAL A 11 -1.46 11.61 15.27
C VAL A 11 -1.41 10.26 15.98
N ALA A 12 -0.27 9.87 16.54
CA ALA A 12 -0.16 8.66 17.36
C ALA A 12 -1.03 8.75 18.63
N ASP A 13 -1.04 9.91 19.30
CA ASP A 13 -1.87 10.15 20.48
C ASP A 13 -3.37 10.19 20.13
N GLU A 14 -3.75 10.80 19.00
CA GLU A 14 -5.15 10.85 18.53
C GLU A 14 -5.70 9.46 18.15
N LEU A 15 -4.89 8.65 17.46
CA LEU A 15 -5.29 7.30 17.02
C LEU A 15 -5.07 6.22 18.09
N GLY A 16 -4.49 6.55 19.24
CA GLY A 16 -4.15 5.60 20.30
C GLY A 16 -3.08 4.58 19.89
N LEU A 17 -2.21 4.94 18.95
CA LEU A 17 -1.15 4.09 18.41
C LEU A 17 0.18 4.29 19.15
N ASN A 18 1.06 3.30 19.05
CA ASN A 18 2.42 3.43 19.58
C ASN A 18 3.20 4.52 18.82
N LYS A 19 3.92 5.38 19.55
CA LYS A 19 4.76 6.47 19.00
C LYS A 19 5.93 5.98 18.14
N GLU A 20 6.24 4.69 18.21
CA GLU A 20 7.26 4.03 17.39
C GLU A 20 6.70 3.44 16.08
N VAL A 21 5.40 3.61 15.79
CA VAL A 21 4.80 3.16 14.54
C VAL A 21 5.52 3.79 13.35
N LYS A 22 5.91 2.95 12.38
CA LYS A 22 6.63 3.35 11.18
C LYS A 22 5.67 3.67 10.05
N VAL A 23 5.93 4.77 9.36
CA VAL A 23 5.28 5.13 8.10
C VAL A 23 6.09 4.52 6.96
N ILE A 24 5.45 3.63 6.21
CA ILE A 24 6.07 2.91 5.10
C ILE A 24 5.66 3.58 3.80
N MET A 25 6.64 3.80 2.90
CA MET A 25 6.34 4.26 1.55
C MET A 25 5.53 3.19 0.82
N GLY A 26 4.31 3.55 0.43
CA GLY A 26 3.41 2.68 -0.30
C GLY A 26 3.82 2.50 -1.76
N ALA A 27 2.95 1.87 -2.53
CA ALA A 27 3.07 1.73 -3.97
C ALA A 27 1.97 2.54 -4.68
N PRO A 28 2.15 2.92 -5.95
CA PRO A 28 1.05 3.42 -6.78
C PRO A 28 -0.08 2.40 -6.84
N ASP A 29 -1.29 2.88 -7.12
CA ASP A 29 -2.53 2.10 -7.09
C ASP A 29 -2.52 0.85 -7.99
N VAL A 30 -2.09 0.98 -9.25
CA VAL A 30 -2.05 -0.15 -10.21
C VAL A 30 -1.10 -1.26 -9.75
N PRO A 31 0.19 -1.00 -9.45
CA PRO A 31 1.09 -2.00 -8.85
C PRO A 31 0.56 -2.57 -7.53
N ALA A 32 -0.05 -1.75 -6.67
CA ALA A 32 -0.62 -2.20 -5.41
C ALA A 32 -1.79 -3.18 -5.62
N ALA A 33 -2.64 -2.95 -6.61
CA ALA A 33 -3.73 -3.83 -6.99
C ALA A 33 -3.23 -5.17 -7.57
N THR A 34 -2.19 -5.12 -8.42
CA THR A 34 -1.54 -6.32 -8.94
C THR A 34 -0.98 -7.17 -7.79
N ILE A 35 -0.25 -6.55 -6.85
CA ILE A 35 0.25 -7.22 -5.64
C ILE A 35 -0.91 -7.78 -4.79
N GLY A 36 -1.96 -6.99 -4.57
CA GLY A 36 -3.12 -7.36 -3.76
C GLY A 36 -3.91 -8.55 -4.33
N SER A 37 -3.88 -8.73 -5.66
CA SER A 37 -4.47 -9.89 -6.32
C SER A 37 -3.63 -11.16 -6.26
N GLY A 38 -2.36 -11.05 -5.85
CA GLY A 38 -1.42 -12.16 -5.79
C GLY A 38 -0.67 -12.45 -7.08
N ALA A 39 -0.89 -11.67 -8.15
CA ALA A 39 -0.16 -11.78 -9.42
C ALA A 39 1.25 -11.16 -9.31
N VAL A 40 2.13 -11.80 -8.54
CA VAL A 40 3.47 -11.30 -8.17
C VAL A 40 4.62 -12.04 -8.85
N ARG A 41 4.33 -13.09 -9.64
CA ARG A 41 5.34 -13.82 -10.41
C ARG A 41 5.32 -13.43 -11.88
N ASP A 42 6.42 -13.76 -12.56
CA ASP A 42 6.55 -13.56 -14.00
C ASP A 42 5.37 -14.22 -14.74
N PHE A 43 4.79 -13.46 -15.66
CA PHE A 43 3.66 -13.86 -16.51
C PHE A 43 2.33 -14.12 -15.77
N GLU A 44 2.22 -13.85 -14.46
CA GLU A 44 0.92 -13.79 -13.79
C GLU A 44 0.19 -12.49 -14.20
N GLY A 45 -1.06 -12.62 -14.65
CA GLY A 45 -1.86 -11.49 -15.13
C GLY A 45 -2.86 -10.99 -14.09
N HIS A 46 -3.12 -9.67 -14.11
CA HIS A 46 -4.19 -9.03 -13.36
C HIS A 46 -5.11 -8.28 -14.34
N ILE A 47 -6.40 -8.61 -14.38
CA ILE A 47 -7.37 -7.92 -15.23
C ILE A 47 -8.44 -7.33 -14.33
N TYR A 48 -8.56 -6.01 -14.36
CA TYR A 48 -9.62 -5.29 -13.65
C TYR A 48 -10.80 -5.01 -14.58
N ILE A 49 -11.96 -5.63 -14.28
CA ILE A 49 -13.21 -5.44 -15.03
C ILE A 49 -14.16 -4.57 -14.20
N GLY A 50 -14.12 -3.27 -14.47
CA GLY A 50 -15.04 -2.28 -13.92
C GLY A 50 -15.78 -1.52 -15.03
N THR A 51 -16.57 -0.51 -14.65
CA THR A 51 -17.23 0.41 -15.60
C THR A 51 -16.23 1.08 -16.55
N SER A 52 -15.02 1.32 -16.05
CA SER A 52 -13.80 1.48 -16.83
C SER A 52 -12.86 0.32 -16.49
N SER A 53 -12.00 -0.09 -17.43
CA SER A 53 -11.13 -1.25 -17.28
C SER A 53 -9.68 -0.89 -17.62
N TRP A 54 -8.74 -1.62 -17.01
CA TRP A 54 -7.30 -1.50 -17.24
C TRP A 54 -6.63 -2.85 -17.07
N CYS A 55 -5.49 -3.00 -17.74
CA CYS A 55 -4.64 -4.19 -17.78
C CYS A 55 -3.21 -3.79 -17.41
#